data_AF-A0A8E2DSG1-F1
#
_entry.id   AF-A0A8E2DSG1-F1
#
_cell.length_a   1.000
_cell.length_b   1.000
_cell.length_c   1.000
_cell.angle_alpha   90.00
_cell.angle_beta   90.00
_cell.angle_gamma   90.00
#
_symmetry.space_group_name_H-M   'P 1'
#
loop_
_entity.id
_entity.type
_entity.pdbx_description
1 polymer ?
#
loop_
_entity_poly.entity_id
_entity_poly.type
_entity_poly.pdbx_seq_one_letter_code
_entity_poly.pdbx_strand_id
1 'polypeptide(L)'
;MSFLTALRQYASKADPSSLPTSVLFTHTANSLTIFDAFPKATFHFLVLPRARPPLTVFELASLRTLLKGDKQRARQTIQALAEDAKQVRAMIEEEMVSRYGFKWEVWMGFHAVPSMEHLHLHVISSDLCSPSLKTKKHYNSFHPKLGFFLSLDDVLSWFDADPTFYSTMSVLKPTQYEPLLKETLSCWRCGRDFKNMPTLKAHLQEEWDKEAEREKTKAANKKRKHGSENSADSNSERDEHAPKRLQTGRPAPADSEEID
;
A
#
# COMPACT_ATOMS: atom_id res chain seq x y z
N MET A 1 -4.94 -20.28 26.22
CA MET A 1 -3.96 -19.28 25.73
C MET A 1 -4.68 -17.95 25.55
N SER A 2 -4.08 -16.83 25.96
CA SER A 2 -4.73 -15.53 25.82
C SER A 2 -4.63 -15.04 24.37
N PHE A 3 -5.76 -14.72 23.74
CA PHE A 3 -5.80 -14.08 22.43
C PHE A 3 -4.99 -12.77 22.39
N LEU A 4 -4.86 -12.10 23.54
CA LEU A 4 -4.17 -10.83 23.67
C LEU A 4 -2.69 -10.91 23.27
N THR A 5 -2.01 -12.02 23.53
CA THR A 5 -0.54 -12.14 23.36
C THR A 5 -0.12 -13.02 22.18
N ALA A 6 -1.04 -13.39 21.28
CA ALA A 6 -0.74 -14.26 20.15
C ALA A 6 0.37 -13.70 19.24
N LEU A 7 0.34 -12.39 18.95
CA LEU A 7 1.37 -11.74 18.10
C LEU A 7 2.76 -11.80 18.72
N ARG A 8 2.86 -11.67 20.05
CA ARG A 8 4.12 -11.83 20.80
C ARG A 8 4.72 -13.23 20.56
N GLN A 9 3.89 -14.27 20.55
CA GLN A 9 4.37 -15.64 20.32
C GLN A 9 4.99 -15.80 18.94
N TYR A 10 4.39 -15.20 17.91
CA TYR A 10 4.96 -15.19 16.56
C TYR A 10 6.28 -14.43 16.52
N ALA A 11 6.32 -13.24 17.15
CA ALA A 11 7.49 -12.38 17.15
C ALA A 11 8.68 -12.91 17.97
N SER A 12 8.43 -13.78 18.95
CA SER A 12 9.45 -14.45 19.74
C SER A 12 10.05 -15.70 19.07
N LYS A 13 9.53 -16.16 17.91
CA LYS A 13 10.09 -17.34 17.24
C LYS A 13 11.54 -17.08 16.80
N ALA A 14 12.42 -18.02 17.16
CA ALA A 14 13.82 -18.00 16.74
C ALA A 14 13.92 -18.09 15.21
N ASP A 15 13.22 -19.04 14.59
CA ASP A 15 13.04 -19.12 13.15
C ASP A 15 11.59 -18.74 12.78
N PRO A 16 11.34 -17.58 12.13
CA PRO A 16 10.01 -17.19 11.69
C PRO A 16 9.42 -18.18 10.68
N SER A 17 10.25 -18.86 9.90
CA SER A 17 9.84 -19.83 8.86
C SER A 17 9.16 -21.07 9.44
N SER A 18 9.27 -21.27 10.77
CA SER A 18 8.51 -22.29 11.49
C SER A 18 7.01 -21.98 11.63
N LEU A 19 6.58 -20.75 11.33
CA LEU A 19 5.18 -20.37 11.30
C LEU A 19 4.49 -20.93 10.04
N PRO A 20 3.20 -21.32 10.12
CA PRO A 20 2.45 -21.75 8.95
C PRO A 20 2.45 -20.67 7.85
N THR A 21 2.52 -21.08 6.59
CA THR A 21 2.45 -20.17 5.42
C THR A 21 1.11 -19.44 5.30
N SER A 22 0.05 -19.95 5.95
CA SER A 22 -1.23 -19.26 6.11
C SER A 22 -1.19 -18.09 7.10
N VAL A 23 -0.14 -18.01 7.92
CA VAL A 23 0.09 -16.93 8.90
C VAL A 23 1.21 -16.03 8.40
N LEU A 24 2.38 -16.61 8.07
CA LEU A 24 3.57 -15.87 7.66
C LEU A 24 3.52 -15.52 6.18
N PHE A 25 3.65 -14.23 5.88
CA PHE A 25 3.78 -13.72 4.51
C PHE A 25 5.26 -13.60 4.11
N THR A 26 6.06 -12.88 4.91
CA THR A 26 7.51 -12.73 4.72
C THR A 26 8.18 -12.34 6.03
N HIS A 27 9.51 -12.38 6.11
CA HIS A 27 10.27 -11.90 7.27
C HIS A 27 11.64 -11.35 6.87
N THR A 28 12.19 -10.53 7.77
CA THR A 28 13.57 -10.03 7.70
C THR A 28 14.31 -10.36 8.99
N ALA A 29 15.55 -9.90 9.11
CA ALA A 29 16.28 -9.95 10.37
C ALA A 29 15.56 -9.18 11.51
N ASN A 30 14.80 -8.13 11.17
CA ASN A 30 14.23 -7.17 12.11
C ASN A 30 12.73 -7.36 12.35
N SER A 31 11.98 -7.83 11.35
CA SER A 31 10.53 -7.95 11.43
C SER A 31 9.99 -9.27 10.87
N LEU A 32 8.72 -9.55 11.15
CA LEU A 32 7.90 -10.54 10.45
C LEU A 32 6.66 -9.83 9.91
N THR A 33 6.24 -10.19 8.70
CA THR A 33 4.96 -9.77 8.14
C THR A 33 4.02 -10.97 8.13
N ILE A 34 2.84 -10.79 8.71
CA ILE A 34 1.80 -11.82 8.76
C ILE A 34 0.52 -11.33 8.10
N PHE A 35 -0.30 -12.28 7.65
CA PHE A 35 -1.68 -12.01 7.29
C PHE A 35 -2.49 -11.70 8.56
N ASP A 36 -3.30 -10.63 8.54
CA ASP A 36 -4.26 -10.41 9.62
C ASP A 36 -5.34 -11.50 9.54
N ALA A 37 -5.54 -12.25 10.64
CA ALA A 37 -6.49 -13.36 10.69
C ALA A 37 -7.96 -12.91 10.53
N PHE A 38 -8.24 -11.62 10.75
CA PHE A 38 -9.56 -11.00 10.64
C PHE A 38 -9.44 -9.72 9.79
N PRO A 39 -9.07 -9.82 8.50
CA PRO A 39 -8.69 -8.67 7.69
C PRO A 39 -9.82 -7.63 7.64
N LYS A 40 -9.53 -6.33 7.73
CA LYS A 40 -10.57 -5.28 7.71
C LYS A 40 -10.81 -4.66 6.34
N ALA A 41 -9.95 -4.99 5.37
CA ALA A 41 -10.02 -4.63 3.97
C ALA A 41 -9.62 -5.83 3.11
N THR A 42 -9.61 -5.66 1.79
CA THR A 42 -9.18 -6.66 0.80
C THR A 42 -7.76 -7.16 1.08
N PHE A 43 -6.83 -6.25 1.34
CA PHE A 43 -5.47 -6.55 1.78
C PHE A 43 -5.27 -6.01 3.19
N HIS A 44 -4.88 -6.87 4.12
CA HIS A 44 -4.57 -6.46 5.49
C HIS A 44 -3.48 -7.34 6.10
N PHE A 45 -2.33 -6.71 6.35
CA PHE A 45 -1.14 -7.34 6.88
C PHE A 45 -0.70 -6.62 8.15
N LEU A 46 0.03 -7.35 9.01
CA LEU A 46 0.67 -6.81 10.19
C LEU A 46 2.17 -7.02 10.09
N VAL A 47 2.94 -5.93 10.16
CA VAL A 47 4.41 -5.97 10.26
C VAL A 47 4.78 -5.84 11.74
N LEU A 48 5.39 -6.88 12.29
CA LEU A 48 5.73 -7.00 13.71
C LEU A 48 7.25 -6.95 13.88
N PRO A 49 7.79 -6.12 14.78
CA PRO A 49 9.21 -6.20 15.13
C PRO A 49 9.48 -7.51 15.86
N ARG A 50 10.65 -8.10 15.64
CA ARG A 50 11.05 -9.32 16.34
C ARG A 50 11.43 -9.02 17.78
N ALA A 51 11.08 -9.92 18.69
CA ALA A 51 11.42 -9.79 20.11
C ALA A 51 12.79 -10.44 20.38
N ARG A 52 13.87 -9.67 20.17
CA ARG A 52 15.26 -10.11 20.34
C ARG A 52 16.10 -8.99 20.95
N PRO A 53 17.15 -9.32 21.74
CA PRO A 53 18.06 -8.31 22.28
C PRO A 53 18.53 -7.31 21.22
N PRO A 54 18.55 -6.00 21.51
CA PRO A 54 18.32 -5.39 22.83
C PRO A 54 16.84 -5.17 23.20
N LEU A 55 15.89 -5.46 22.29
CA LEU A 55 14.47 -5.22 22.51
C LEU A 55 13.79 -6.41 23.20
N THR A 56 13.04 -6.11 24.26
CA THR A 56 12.23 -7.09 24.97
C THR A 56 10.78 -7.12 24.47
N VAL A 57 10.07 -8.20 24.78
CA VAL A 57 8.62 -8.31 24.54
C VAL A 57 7.79 -7.27 25.31
N PHE A 58 8.35 -6.69 26.38
CA PHE A 58 7.70 -5.66 27.19
C PHE A 58 7.88 -4.28 26.56
N GLU A 59 9.08 -3.94 26.09
CA GLU A 59 9.31 -2.72 25.30
C GLU A 59 8.48 -2.70 24.02
N LEU A 60 8.35 -3.87 23.39
CA LEU A 60 7.54 -4.05 22.18
C LEU A 60 6.05 -4.31 22.47
N ALA A 61 5.55 -4.13 23.69
CA ALA A 61 4.14 -4.45 24.00
C ALA A 61 3.14 -3.59 23.21
N SER A 62 3.48 -2.33 22.91
CA SER A 62 2.65 -1.39 22.14
C SER A 62 3.48 -0.21 21.63
N LEU A 63 2.92 0.60 20.72
CA LEU A 63 3.58 1.83 20.25
C LEU A 63 3.86 2.78 21.42
N ARG A 64 2.90 2.94 22.33
CA ARG A 64 3.02 3.73 23.55
C ARG A 64 4.20 3.28 24.41
N THR A 65 4.38 1.97 24.60
CA THR A 65 5.46 1.43 25.44
C THR A 65 6.82 1.68 24.79
N LEU A 66 6.93 1.47 23.48
CA LEU A 66 8.15 1.72 22.72
C LEU A 66 8.53 3.21 22.78
N LEU A 67 7.60 4.12 22.51
CA LEU A 67 7.87 5.57 22.44
C LEU A 67 8.25 6.18 23.80
N LYS A 68 7.79 5.58 24.91
CA LYS A 68 8.18 5.98 26.27
C LYS A 68 9.59 5.52 26.66
N GLY A 69 10.14 4.53 25.95
CA GLY A 69 11.47 4.02 26.17
C GLY A 69 12.54 4.94 25.58
N ASP A 70 13.64 4.33 25.16
CA ASP A 70 14.73 5.04 24.50
C ASP A 70 14.29 5.60 23.13
N LYS A 71 14.33 6.93 22.98
CA LYS A 71 13.83 7.62 21.76
C LYS A 71 14.59 7.19 20.50
N GLN A 72 15.89 6.98 20.59
CA GLN A 72 16.71 6.58 19.43
C GLN A 72 16.38 5.17 18.98
N ARG A 73 16.25 4.22 19.92
CA ARG A 73 15.86 2.83 19.65
C ARG A 73 14.43 2.74 19.14
N ALA A 74 13.52 3.53 19.70
CA ALA A 74 12.16 3.65 19.19
C ALA A 74 12.16 4.12 17.73
N ARG A 75 12.93 5.17 17.41
CA ARG A 75 13.08 5.69 16.04
C ARG A 75 13.59 4.61 15.09
N GLN A 76 14.69 3.93 15.46
CA GLN A 76 15.29 2.86 14.65
C GLN A 76 14.31 1.71 14.42
N THR A 77 13.55 1.32 15.45
CA THR A 77 12.55 0.26 15.35
C THR A 77 11.43 0.63 14.39
N ILE A 78 10.88 1.85 14.49
CA ILE A 78 9.81 2.31 13.60
C ILE A 78 10.32 2.48 12.16
N GLN A 79 11.56 2.96 11.97
CA GLN A 79 12.20 3.06 10.65
C GLN A 79 12.40 1.67 10.01
N ALA A 80 12.84 0.67 10.77
CA ALA A 80 12.98 -0.69 10.25
C ALA A 80 11.61 -1.27 9.82
N LEU A 81 10.55 -1.06 10.62
CA LEU A 81 9.20 -1.45 10.24
C LEU A 81 8.69 -0.69 9.01
N ALA A 82 9.07 0.58 8.84
CA ALA A 82 8.71 1.38 7.68
C ALA A 82 9.31 0.83 6.39
N GLU A 83 10.59 0.46 6.39
CA GLU A 83 11.24 -0.13 5.21
C GLU A 83 10.63 -1.48 4.83
N ASP A 84 10.32 -2.32 5.83
CA ASP A 84 9.66 -3.60 5.57
C ASP A 84 8.21 -3.39 5.08
N ALA A 85 7.48 -2.43 5.65
CA ALA A 85 6.12 -2.11 5.21
C ALA A 85 6.06 -1.52 3.79
N LYS A 86 7.07 -0.74 3.35
CA LYS A 86 7.18 -0.26 1.96
C LYS A 86 7.28 -1.42 0.98
N GLN A 87 8.06 -2.46 1.31
CA GLN A 87 8.15 -3.67 0.49
C GLN A 87 6.81 -4.41 0.43
N VAL A 88 6.14 -4.57 1.58
CA VAL A 88 4.81 -5.20 1.64
C VAL A 88 3.79 -4.41 0.82
N ARG A 89 3.79 -3.07 0.91
CA ARG A 89 2.94 -2.21 0.09
C ARG A 89 3.20 -2.42 -1.40
N ALA A 90 4.46 -2.50 -1.83
CA ALA A 90 4.80 -2.75 -3.24
C ALA A 90 4.25 -4.09 -3.73
N MET A 91 4.35 -5.16 -2.92
CA MET A 91 3.77 -6.47 -3.25
C MET A 91 2.24 -6.43 -3.29
N ILE A 92 1.58 -5.71 -2.38
CA ILE A 92 0.13 -5.48 -2.42
C ILE A 92 -0.26 -4.77 -3.72
N GLU A 93 0.44 -3.70 -4.08
CA GLU A 93 0.15 -2.92 -5.27
C GLU A 93 0.36 -3.72 -6.57
N GLU A 94 1.35 -4.62 -6.62
CA GLU A 94 1.52 -5.57 -7.71
C GLU A 94 0.33 -6.53 -7.80
N GLU A 95 -0.10 -7.08 -6.67
CA GLU A 95 -1.24 -7.99 -6.61
C GLU A 95 -2.57 -7.29 -6.94
N MET A 96 -2.72 -6.01 -6.58
CA MET A 96 -3.85 -5.17 -7.00
C MET A 96 -3.95 -5.08 -8.52
N VAL A 97 -2.84 -4.79 -9.20
CA VAL A 97 -2.81 -4.72 -10.67
C VAL A 97 -3.07 -6.10 -11.27
N SER A 98 -2.43 -7.15 -10.75
CA SER A 98 -2.56 -8.52 -11.24
C SER A 98 -4.00 -9.03 -11.15
N ARG A 99 -4.65 -8.89 -9.99
CA ARG A 99 -6.00 -9.45 -9.74
C ARG A 99 -7.14 -8.53 -10.17
N TYR A 100 -6.97 -7.21 -10.05
CA TYR A 100 -8.07 -6.26 -10.21
C TYR A 100 -7.86 -5.29 -11.38
N GLY A 101 -6.65 -5.19 -11.93
CA GLY A 101 -6.34 -4.36 -13.08
C GLY A 101 -6.12 -2.88 -12.77
N PHE A 102 -6.15 -2.48 -11.49
CA PHE A 102 -5.90 -1.11 -11.04
C PHE A 102 -5.36 -1.12 -9.60
N LYS A 103 -4.78 0.00 -9.17
CA LYS A 103 -4.31 0.20 -7.79
C LYS A 103 -5.25 1.14 -7.04
N TRP A 104 -5.39 0.94 -5.75
CA TRP A 104 -6.00 1.89 -4.83
C TRP A 104 -5.10 2.10 -3.62
N GLU A 105 -5.49 3.03 -2.75
CA GLU A 105 -4.63 3.49 -1.66
C GLU A 105 -4.34 2.37 -0.64
N VAL A 106 -3.11 2.34 -0.14
CA VAL A 106 -2.66 1.47 0.94
C VAL A 106 -2.21 2.34 2.10
N TRP A 107 -2.87 2.20 3.24
CA TRP A 107 -2.54 2.89 4.47
C TRP A 107 -1.54 2.08 5.28
N MET A 108 -0.60 2.79 5.89
CA MET A 108 0.37 2.24 6.83
C MET A 108 0.27 3.02 8.14
N GLY A 109 0.06 2.32 9.25
CA GLY A 109 -0.09 3.01 10.53
C GLY A 109 -0.38 2.11 11.73
N PHE A 110 -0.49 2.74 12.89
CA PHE A 110 -0.70 2.08 14.16
C PHE A 110 -2.05 2.47 14.75
N HIS A 111 -2.68 1.56 15.47
CA HIS A 111 -3.73 1.96 16.39
C HIS A 111 -3.12 2.65 17.62
N ALA A 112 -3.65 3.83 17.98
CA ALA A 112 -3.22 4.56 19.17
C ALA A 112 -3.36 3.74 20.47
N VAL A 113 -4.41 2.91 20.54
CA VAL A 113 -4.62 1.92 21.60
C VAL A 113 -4.82 0.55 20.94
N PRO A 114 -3.82 -0.34 20.98
CA PRO A 114 -3.89 -1.60 20.24
C PRO A 114 -4.85 -2.59 20.90
N SER A 115 -5.50 -3.44 20.09
CA SER A 115 -6.38 -4.52 20.58
C SER A 115 -5.64 -5.80 20.98
N MET A 116 -4.39 -5.95 20.53
CA MET A 116 -3.51 -7.08 20.83
C MET A 116 -2.20 -6.53 21.40
N GLU A 117 -1.59 -7.26 22.32
CA GLU A 117 -0.24 -7.00 22.76
C GLU A 117 0.76 -7.43 21.68
N HIS A 118 1.90 -6.73 21.68
CA HIS A 118 2.95 -6.72 20.67
C HIS A 118 2.71 -5.65 19.60
N LEU A 119 3.69 -4.77 19.41
CA LEU A 119 3.68 -3.70 18.43
C LEU A 119 3.42 -4.28 17.05
N HIS A 120 2.48 -3.69 16.32
CA HIS A 120 2.13 -4.10 14.98
C HIS A 120 1.79 -2.87 14.13
N LEU A 121 2.51 -2.75 13.03
CA LEU A 121 2.22 -1.78 11.98
C LEU A 121 1.21 -2.42 11.02
N HIS A 122 0.04 -1.81 10.88
CA HIS A 122 -0.94 -2.22 9.89
C HIS A 122 -0.49 -1.77 8.52
N VAL A 123 -0.55 -2.66 7.54
CA VAL A 123 -0.48 -2.34 6.11
C VAL A 123 -1.80 -2.81 5.50
N ILE A 124 -2.69 -1.86 5.22
CA ILE A 124 -4.09 -2.13 4.91
C ILE A 124 -4.54 -1.35 3.69
N SER A 125 -5.27 -1.99 2.78
CA SER A 125 -5.88 -1.31 1.64
C SER A 125 -7.09 -0.46 2.05
N SER A 126 -7.31 0.66 1.38
CA SER A 126 -8.29 1.67 1.80
C SER A 126 -9.76 1.30 1.57
N ASP A 127 -10.02 0.21 0.83
CA ASP A 127 -11.39 -0.21 0.48
C ASP A 127 -12.25 -0.52 1.71
N LEU A 128 -11.66 -1.06 2.78
CA LEU A 128 -12.38 -1.53 3.96
C LEU A 128 -13.55 -2.49 3.61
N CYS A 129 -13.45 -3.18 2.48
CA CYS A 129 -14.45 -4.13 1.98
C CYS A 129 -14.09 -5.53 2.48
N SER A 130 -14.51 -5.86 3.70
CA SER A 130 -14.25 -7.18 4.28
C SER A 130 -15.44 -7.76 5.06
N PRO A 131 -15.70 -9.08 4.98
CA PRO A 131 -16.62 -9.77 5.88
C PRO A 131 -16.27 -9.60 7.37
N SER A 132 -14.98 -9.45 7.70
CA SER A 132 -14.47 -9.30 9.07
C SER A 132 -14.55 -7.86 9.61
N LEU A 133 -14.85 -6.87 8.77
CA LEU A 133 -15.26 -5.54 9.21
C LEU A 133 -16.71 -5.59 9.71
N LYS A 134 -16.91 -5.82 11.02
CA LYS A 134 -18.23 -6.14 11.61
C LYS A 134 -18.83 -5.04 12.48
N THR A 135 -17.99 -4.31 13.21
CA THR A 135 -18.45 -3.40 14.27
C THR A 135 -18.05 -1.96 13.97
N LYS A 136 -18.75 -1.00 14.58
CA LYS A 136 -18.38 0.42 14.55
C LYS A 136 -16.94 0.63 15.00
N LYS A 137 -16.53 -0.04 16.08
CA LYS A 137 -15.15 -0.02 16.56
C LYS A 137 -14.15 -0.46 15.49
N HIS A 138 -14.43 -1.51 14.73
CA HIS A 138 -13.53 -1.95 13.66
C HIS A 138 -13.40 -0.88 12.57
N TYR A 139 -14.49 -0.22 12.18
CA TYR A 139 -14.42 0.80 11.14
C TYR A 139 -13.74 2.07 11.64
N ASN A 140 -14.18 2.62 12.77
CA ASN A 140 -13.64 3.86 13.32
C ASN A 140 -12.16 3.73 13.70
N SER A 141 -11.67 2.53 14.03
CA SER A 141 -10.24 2.34 14.33
C SER A 141 -9.32 2.53 13.14
N PHE A 142 -9.83 2.35 11.90
CA PHE A 142 -9.08 2.54 10.66
C PHE A 142 -9.47 3.82 9.91
N HIS A 143 -10.45 4.58 10.41
CA HIS A 143 -10.87 5.81 9.75
C HIS A 143 -9.74 6.86 9.81
N PRO A 144 -9.14 7.27 8.67
CA PRO A 144 -7.89 8.04 8.66
C PRO A 144 -8.04 9.44 9.29
N LYS A 145 -9.24 10.00 9.29
CA LYS A 145 -9.50 11.36 9.84
C LYS A 145 -9.90 11.38 11.32
N LEU A 146 -10.13 10.23 11.97
CA LEU A 146 -10.56 10.22 13.38
C LEU A 146 -9.39 10.36 14.36
N GLY A 147 -8.16 10.12 13.92
CA GLY A 147 -6.96 10.17 14.77
C GLY A 147 -6.72 8.93 15.63
N PHE A 148 -7.59 7.91 15.57
CA PHE A 148 -7.31 6.62 16.22
C PHE A 148 -6.27 5.80 15.44
N PHE A 149 -6.33 5.85 14.11
CA PHE A 149 -5.31 5.33 13.21
C PHE A 149 -4.22 6.38 13.03
N LEU A 150 -3.05 6.14 13.61
CA LEU A 150 -1.90 7.01 13.54
C LEU A 150 -1.09 6.63 12.30
N SER A 151 -1.01 7.52 11.31
CA SER A 151 -0.24 7.20 10.10
C SER A 151 1.24 6.99 10.44
N LEU A 152 1.91 6.12 9.69
CA LEU A 152 3.33 5.86 9.86
C LEU A 152 4.16 7.15 9.70
N ASP A 153 3.79 7.99 8.74
CA ASP A 153 4.46 9.26 8.47
C ASP A 153 4.30 10.25 9.64
N ASP A 154 3.09 10.34 10.23
CA ASP A 154 2.88 11.15 11.43
C ASP A 154 3.77 10.67 12.58
N VAL A 155 3.77 9.36 12.87
CA VAL A 155 4.59 8.80 13.96
C VAL A 155 6.08 9.04 13.73
N LEU A 156 6.57 8.91 12.49
CA LEU A 156 7.95 9.21 12.13
C LEU A 156 8.27 10.70 12.34
N SER A 157 7.35 11.60 11.97
CA SER A 157 7.54 13.04 12.13
C SER A 157 7.71 13.47 13.59
N TRP A 158 7.14 12.73 14.54
CA TRP A 158 7.25 13.06 15.97
C TRP A 158 8.70 13.02 16.46
N PHE A 159 9.54 12.17 15.87
CA PHE A 159 10.94 12.05 16.28
C PHE A 159 11.76 13.29 15.94
N ASP A 160 11.38 14.00 14.87
CA ASP A 160 12.03 15.22 14.36
C ASP A 160 11.40 16.51 14.92
N ALA A 161 10.25 16.40 15.57
CA ALA A 161 9.58 17.50 16.23
C ALA A 161 10.29 17.95 17.53
N ASP A 162 9.88 19.10 18.04
CA ASP A 162 10.31 19.62 19.33
C ASP A 162 10.12 18.57 20.45
N PRO A 163 11.06 18.45 21.41
CA PRO A 163 10.98 17.47 22.50
C PRO A 163 9.66 17.50 23.29
N THR A 164 9.03 18.67 23.46
CA THR A 164 7.74 18.80 24.16
C THR A 164 6.60 18.18 23.35
N PHE A 165 6.63 18.32 22.02
CA PHE A 165 5.66 17.71 21.13
C PHE A 165 5.78 16.18 21.14
N TYR A 166 7.00 15.65 21.01
CA TYR A 166 7.24 14.20 21.12
C TYR A 166 6.74 13.65 22.47
N SER A 167 7.06 14.34 23.56
CA SER A 167 6.66 13.94 24.91
C SER A 167 5.14 13.93 25.08
N THR A 168 4.42 14.83 24.40
CA THR A 168 2.96 14.90 24.43
C THR A 168 2.31 13.80 23.58
N MET A 169 2.77 13.62 22.35
CA MET A 169 2.19 12.65 21.41
C MET A 169 2.46 11.21 21.82
N SER A 170 3.65 10.91 22.37
CA SER A 170 4.04 9.57 22.82
C SER A 170 3.22 9.04 24.01
N VAL A 171 2.47 9.89 24.71
CA VAL A 171 1.70 9.44 25.89
C VAL A 171 0.57 8.49 25.50
N LEU A 172 -0.05 8.68 24.32
CA LEU A 172 -1.13 7.84 23.76
C LEU A 172 -2.13 7.36 24.83
N LYS A 173 -2.77 8.31 25.55
CA LYS A 173 -3.66 7.99 26.67
C LYS A 173 -4.94 7.32 26.17
N PRO A 174 -5.32 6.12 26.66
CA PRO A 174 -6.56 5.46 26.23
C PRO A 174 -7.80 6.34 26.39
N THR A 175 -7.87 7.13 27.46
CA THR A 175 -8.97 8.07 27.73
C THR A 175 -9.15 9.14 26.65
N GLN A 176 -8.11 9.44 25.86
CA GLN A 176 -8.18 10.38 24.75
C GLN A 176 -8.65 9.70 23.46
N TYR A 177 -8.21 8.47 23.20
CA TYR A 177 -8.41 7.81 21.90
C TYR A 177 -9.62 6.86 21.87
N GLU A 178 -9.92 6.15 22.95
CA GLU A 178 -11.05 5.20 23.00
C GLU A 178 -12.43 5.83 22.71
N PRO A 179 -12.73 7.08 23.11
CA PRO A 179 -13.98 7.73 22.72
C PRO A 179 -14.18 7.83 21.20
N LEU A 180 -13.10 8.00 20.42
CA LEU A 180 -13.14 8.13 18.96
C LEU A 180 -13.75 6.89 18.28
N LEU A 181 -13.64 5.72 18.93
CA LEU A 181 -14.21 4.47 18.43
C LEU A 181 -15.74 4.42 18.49
N LYS A 182 -16.36 5.38 19.19
CA LYS A 182 -17.82 5.49 19.36
C LYS A 182 -18.46 6.54 18.47
N GLU A 183 -17.64 7.35 17.80
CA GLU A 183 -18.06 8.40 16.86
C GLU A 183 -19.03 7.90 15.77
N THR A 184 -19.68 8.85 15.11
CA THR A 184 -20.60 8.57 14.00
C THR A 184 -19.89 7.80 12.89
N LEU A 185 -20.61 6.88 12.25
CA LEU A 185 -20.10 6.13 11.09
C LEU A 185 -20.11 7.05 9.88
N SER A 186 -19.04 7.81 9.66
CA SER A 186 -18.87 8.65 8.48
C SER A 186 -17.98 7.97 7.45
N CYS A 187 -18.33 8.02 6.17
CA CYS A 187 -17.49 7.47 5.10
C CYS A 187 -16.17 8.25 4.99
N TRP A 188 -15.05 7.56 5.04
CA TRP A 188 -13.72 8.19 5.00
C TRP A 188 -13.47 8.98 3.72
N ARG A 189 -14.09 8.54 2.61
CA ARG A 189 -13.95 9.11 1.28
C ARG A 189 -14.86 10.32 1.07
N CYS A 190 -16.18 10.14 1.24
CA CYS A 190 -17.17 11.15 0.88
C CYS A 190 -17.75 11.93 2.08
N GLY A 191 -17.48 11.51 3.32
CA GLY A 191 -17.98 12.15 4.54
C GLY A 191 -19.46 11.91 4.84
N ARG A 192 -20.15 11.04 4.09
CA ARG A 192 -21.56 10.71 4.36
C ARG A 192 -21.68 9.90 5.64
N ASP A 193 -22.67 10.23 6.47
CA ASP A 193 -22.96 9.52 7.70
C ASP A 193 -23.92 8.34 7.51
N PHE A 194 -23.74 7.31 8.32
CA PHE A 194 -24.49 6.06 8.29
C PHE A 194 -25.02 5.68 9.67
N LYS A 195 -26.23 5.14 9.71
CA LYS A 195 -26.90 4.74 10.96
C LYS A 195 -26.37 3.42 11.51
N ASN A 196 -25.86 2.52 10.66
CA ASN A 196 -25.41 1.19 11.06
C ASN A 196 -24.33 0.64 10.11
N MET A 197 -23.62 -0.40 10.57
CA MET A 197 -22.55 -1.04 9.81
C MET A 197 -22.99 -1.64 8.47
N PRO A 198 -24.15 -2.34 8.35
CA PRO A 198 -24.57 -2.88 7.06
C PRO A 198 -24.70 -1.81 5.97
N THR A 199 -25.35 -0.67 6.26
CA THR A 199 -25.51 0.42 5.29
C THR A 199 -24.17 1.06 4.93
N LEU A 200 -23.27 1.24 5.90
CA LEU A 200 -21.91 1.72 5.63
C LEU A 200 -21.13 0.74 4.73
N LYS A 201 -21.21 -0.57 5.00
CA LYS A 201 -20.48 -1.57 4.22
C LYS A 201 -20.96 -1.64 2.77
N ALA A 202 -22.27 -1.59 2.56
CA ALA A 202 -22.83 -1.50 1.21
C ALA A 202 -22.29 -0.26 0.47
N HIS A 203 -22.24 0.89 1.16
CA HIS A 203 -21.67 2.10 0.59
C HIS A 203 -20.17 2.01 0.30
N LEU A 204 -19.36 1.41 1.18
CA LEU A 204 -17.92 1.21 0.94
C LEU A 204 -17.70 0.36 -0.32
N GLN A 205 -18.51 -0.68 -0.52
CA GLN A 205 -18.48 -1.48 -1.74
C GLN A 205 -18.82 -0.65 -2.98
N GLU A 206 -19.89 0.14 -2.93
CA GLU A 206 -20.25 1.05 -4.04
C GLU A 206 -19.13 2.04 -4.37
N GLU A 207 -18.47 2.63 -3.36
CA GLU A 207 -17.36 3.56 -3.58
C GLU A 207 -16.15 2.88 -4.20
N TRP A 208 -15.84 1.64 -3.79
CA TRP A 208 -14.77 0.85 -4.40
C TRP A 208 -15.10 0.45 -5.84
N ASP A 209 -16.33 0.02 -6.12
CA ASP A 209 -16.78 -0.32 -7.47
C ASP A 209 -16.68 0.88 -8.42
N LYS A 210 -17.10 2.07 -7.96
CA LYS A 210 -16.95 3.33 -8.70
C LYS A 210 -15.49 3.69 -8.97
N GLU A 211 -14.61 3.49 -7.97
CA GLU A 211 -13.18 3.72 -8.14
C GLU A 211 -12.58 2.76 -9.17
N ALA A 212 -12.91 1.47 -9.08
CA ALA A 212 -12.48 0.46 -10.03
C ALA A 212 -12.89 0.81 -11.46
N GLU A 213 -14.15 1.19 -11.67
CA GLU A 213 -14.67 1.54 -13.00
C GLU A 213 -13.98 2.80 -13.56
N ARG A 214 -13.78 3.81 -12.71
CA ARG A 214 -13.06 5.03 -13.09
C ARG A 214 -11.62 4.74 -13.51
N GLU A 215 -10.90 3.89 -12.78
CA GLU A 215 -9.52 3.55 -13.11
C GLU A 215 -9.41 2.69 -14.37
N LYS A 216 -10.34 1.73 -14.57
CA LYS A 216 -10.43 0.96 -15.82
C LYS A 216 -10.69 1.86 -17.03
N THR A 217 -11.61 2.82 -16.90
CA THR A 217 -11.90 3.80 -17.95
C THR A 217 -10.66 4.65 -18.28
N LYS A 218 -9.94 5.15 -17.26
CA LYS A 218 -8.69 5.90 -17.45
C LYS A 218 -7.63 5.06 -18.17
N ALA A 219 -7.46 3.80 -17.78
CA ALA A 219 -6.49 2.89 -18.40
C ALA A 219 -6.84 2.61 -19.87
N ALA A 220 -8.12 2.40 -20.19
CA ALA A 220 -8.60 2.21 -21.56
C ALA A 220 -8.34 3.46 -22.43
N ASN A 221 -8.62 4.65 -21.90
CA ASN A 221 -8.37 5.91 -22.60
C ASN A 221 -6.87 6.15 -22.84
N LYS A 222 -6.01 5.83 -21.87
CA LYS A 222 -4.54 5.92 -22.03
C LYS A 222 -4.04 4.98 -23.13
N LYS A 223 -4.54 3.75 -23.20
CA LYS A 223 -4.21 2.79 -24.26
C LYS A 223 -4.64 3.28 -25.64
N ARG A 224 -5.85 3.84 -25.76
CA ARG A 224 -6.34 4.41 -27.03
C ARG A 224 -5.50 5.60 -27.49
N LYS A 225 -5.12 6.50 -26.58
CA LYS A 225 -4.27 7.65 -26.90
C LYS A 225 -2.88 7.22 -27.36
N HIS A 226 -2.25 6.30 -26.64
CA HIS A 226 -0.91 5.82 -26.98
C HIS A 226 -0.89 4.97 -28.26
N GLY A 227 -1.95 4.18 -28.52
CA GLY A 227 -2.12 3.46 -29.78
C GLY A 227 -2.33 4.40 -30.98
N SER A 228 -3.00 5.55 -30.77
CA SER A 228 -3.19 6.59 -31.80
C SER A 228 -1.90 7.38 -32.08
N GLU A 229 -1.05 7.59 -31.08
CA GLU A 229 0.26 8.26 -31.24
C GLU A 229 1.25 7.34 -32.00
N ASN A 230 1.33 6.05 -31.66
CA ASN A 230 2.20 5.09 -32.37
C ASN A 230 1.74 4.77 -33.80
N SER A 231 0.46 4.95 -34.13
CA SER A 231 -0.06 4.78 -35.50
C SER A 231 0.09 6.04 -36.36
N ALA A 232 0.28 7.21 -35.76
CA ALA A 232 0.62 8.44 -36.49
C ALA A 232 2.12 8.48 -36.87
N ASP A 233 3.00 7.94 -36.03
CA ASP A 233 4.46 7.91 -36.25
C ASP A 233 4.90 6.82 -37.26
N SER A 234 4.07 5.79 -37.49
CA SER A 234 4.32 4.75 -38.50
C SER A 234 3.80 5.10 -39.90
N ASN A 235 3.18 6.28 -40.07
CA ASN A 235 2.67 6.77 -41.35
C ASN A 235 3.51 7.92 -41.93
N SER A 236 4.65 8.25 -41.32
CA SER A 236 5.60 9.28 -41.80
C SER A 236 6.86 8.70 -42.49
N GLU A 237 7.06 7.37 -42.52
CA GLU A 237 8.18 6.70 -43.22
C GLU A 237 7.77 5.93 -44.48
N ARG A 238 6.75 6.42 -45.22
CA ARG A 238 6.45 5.95 -46.57
C ARG A 238 6.35 7.12 -47.54
N ASP A 239 7.46 7.80 -47.74
CA ASP A 239 7.72 8.43 -49.04
C ASP A 239 9.21 8.52 -49.34
N GLU A 240 9.50 8.33 -50.62
CA GLU A 240 10.79 8.46 -51.30
C GLU A 240 11.85 7.35 -51.10
N HIS A 241 11.81 6.34 -51.99
CA HIS A 241 12.98 5.96 -52.80
C HIS A 241 12.54 5.16 -54.04
N ALA A 242 12.22 5.87 -55.13
CA ALA A 242 12.20 5.30 -56.47
C ALA A 242 13.60 5.46 -57.09
N PRO A 243 14.23 4.43 -57.68
CA PRO A 243 15.56 4.56 -58.26
C PRO A 243 15.49 5.30 -59.60
N LYS A 244 16.23 6.40 -59.71
CA LYS A 244 16.45 7.16 -60.95
C LYS A 244 17.28 6.31 -61.93
N ARG A 245 16.70 6.01 -63.10
CA ARG A 245 17.41 5.40 -64.24
C ARG A 245 18.09 6.51 -65.05
N LEU A 246 19.41 6.43 -65.16
CA LEU A 246 20.27 7.35 -65.90
C LEU A 246 20.02 7.21 -67.40
N GLN A 247 19.68 8.30 -68.09
CA GLN A 247 19.71 8.39 -69.55
C GLN A 247 21.15 8.69 -69.99
N THR A 248 21.76 7.75 -70.71
CA THR A 248 23.00 8.01 -71.47
C THR A 248 22.64 8.29 -72.92
N GLY A 249 23.19 9.38 -73.45
CA GLY A 249 22.90 9.94 -74.76
C GLY A 249 23.24 9.04 -75.93
N ARG A 250 22.53 9.31 -77.03
CA ARG A 250 22.70 8.76 -78.36
C ARG A 250 23.63 9.69 -79.16
N PRO A 251 24.61 9.19 -79.94
CA PRO A 251 25.09 9.89 -81.11
C PRO A 251 24.41 9.37 -82.38
N ALA A 252 24.30 10.26 -83.37
CA ALA A 252 23.70 10.06 -84.69
C ALA A 252 24.52 9.10 -85.58
N PRO A 253 23.96 8.60 -86.70
CA PRO A 253 24.60 7.59 -87.54
C PRO A 253 25.55 8.22 -88.57
N ALA A 254 26.59 7.48 -88.95
CA ALA A 254 27.39 7.73 -90.14
C ALA A 254 27.68 6.38 -90.83
N ASP A 255 27.13 6.30 -92.04
CA ASP A 255 27.53 5.64 -93.29
C ASP A 255 28.58 4.52 -93.36
N SER A 256 28.36 3.68 -94.40
CA SER A 256 29.33 2.87 -95.19
C SER A 256 30.02 1.73 -94.44
N GLU A 257 30.36 0.56 -94.98
CA GLU A 257 30.42 -0.11 -96.29
C GLU A 257 30.65 -1.60 -95.91
N GLU A 258 29.93 -2.56 -96.49
CA GLU A 258 30.42 -3.46 -97.55
C GLU A 258 31.34 -4.63 -97.08
N ILE A 259 31.03 -5.81 -97.64
CA ILE A 259 31.91 -6.97 -97.96
C ILE A 259 31.94 -8.17 -96.98
N ASP A 260 31.53 -9.30 -97.60
CA ASP A 260 31.70 -10.75 -97.36
C ASP A 260 31.03 -11.46 -96.17
#